data_AF-A0A966DZM4-F1
#
_entry.id   AF-A0A966DZM4-F1
#
_cell.length_a   1.000
_cell.length_b   1.000
_cell.length_c   1.000
_cell.angle_alpha   90.00
_cell.angle_beta   90.00
_cell.angle_gamma   90.00
#
_symmetry.space_group_name_H-M   'P 1'
#
loop_
_entity.id
_entity.type
_entity.pdbx_description
1 polymer ?
#
loop_
_entity_poly.entity_id
_entity_poly.type
_entity_poly.pdbx_seq_one_letter_code
_entity_poly.pdbx_strand_id
1 'polypeptide(L)'
;MALKPTIYKAQVELADSDRNHYDSLALTLARHPSETLERMAARLLAYCLNADRGLEFTRGLSTAEEPDLWQHSDSGEIEHWIEVGQPEEPRLRKACGRARRVSVYAFGKSTDTWWKLNGEAIGALPRLAVWHLPWSEV
;
A
#
# COMPACT_ATOMS: atom_id res chain seq x y z
N MET A 1 1.03 -15.62 -23.08
CA MET A 1 0.70 -14.18 -23.24
C MET A 1 0.29 -13.64 -21.89
N ALA A 2 0.89 -12.55 -21.42
CA ALA A 2 0.46 -11.89 -20.19
C ALA A 2 -0.94 -11.26 -20.42
N LEU A 3 -1.89 -11.57 -19.55
CA LEU A 3 -3.22 -10.97 -19.57
C LEU A 3 -3.08 -9.46 -19.33
N LYS A 4 -3.75 -8.65 -20.14
CA LYS A 4 -3.69 -7.18 -20.02
C LYS A 4 -4.37 -6.73 -18.71
N PRO A 5 -3.82 -5.75 -17.99
CA PRO A 5 -4.46 -5.20 -16.80
C PRO A 5 -5.77 -4.50 -17.15
N THR A 6 -6.73 -4.52 -16.23
CA THR A 6 -7.97 -3.72 -16.34
C THR A 6 -7.71 -2.33 -15.77
N ILE A 7 -8.06 -1.27 -16.51
CA ILE A 7 -7.88 0.11 -16.04
C ILE A 7 -9.15 0.59 -15.34
N TYR A 8 -8.99 1.08 -14.12
CA TYR A 8 -10.03 1.75 -13.34
C TYR A 8 -9.68 3.23 -13.20
N LYS A 9 -10.71 4.08 -13.26
CA LYS A 9 -10.60 5.51 -12.93
C LYS A 9 -11.42 5.77 -11.68
N ALA A 10 -10.80 6.38 -10.68
CA ALA A 10 -11.45 6.79 -9.45
C ALA A 10 -11.38 8.31 -9.33
N GLN A 11 -12.52 8.93 -9.02
CA GLN A 11 -12.59 10.33 -8.62
C GLN A 11 -12.89 10.32 -7.11
N VAL A 12 -11.99 10.89 -6.31
CA VAL A 12 -12.10 10.86 -4.86
C VAL A 12 -12.04 12.28 -4.32
N GLU A 13 -13.09 12.69 -3.63
CA GLU A 13 -13.07 13.90 -2.81
C GLU A 13 -12.54 13.51 -1.42
N LEU A 14 -11.33 13.96 -1.10
CA LEU A 14 -10.65 13.69 0.15
C LEU A 14 -10.90 14.85 1.13
N ALA A 15 -11.34 14.50 2.33
CA ALA A 15 -11.48 15.44 3.45
C ALA A 15 -10.84 14.82 4.70
N ASP A 16 -9.54 15.04 4.88
CA ASP A 16 -8.76 14.60 6.03
C ASP A 16 -8.62 15.76 7.03
N SER A 17 -9.48 15.75 8.05
CA SER A 17 -9.47 16.79 9.10
C SER A 17 -8.29 16.66 10.05
N ASP A 18 -7.73 15.46 10.23
CA ASP A 18 -6.60 15.24 11.13
C ASP A 18 -5.33 15.90 10.58
N ARG A 19 -5.14 15.84 9.26
CA ARG A 19 -4.02 16.49 8.54
C ARG A 19 -4.35 17.87 7.97
N ASN A 20 -5.61 18.33 8.09
CA ASN A 20 -6.15 19.48 7.38
C ASN A 20 -5.89 19.41 5.85
N HIS A 21 -6.02 18.22 5.28
CA HIS A 21 -5.76 17.95 3.87
C HIS A 21 -7.09 17.69 3.15
N TYR A 22 -7.44 18.60 2.23
CA TYR A 22 -8.64 18.53 1.40
C TYR A 22 -8.22 18.58 -0.06
N ASP A 23 -8.62 17.58 -0.85
CA ASP A 23 -8.18 17.45 -2.24
C ASP A 23 -9.20 16.70 -3.10
N SER A 24 -9.19 16.95 -4.41
CA SER A 24 -10.00 16.25 -5.41
C SER A 24 -9.08 15.40 -6.29
N LEU A 25 -8.99 14.11 -5.98
CA LEU A 25 -8.04 13.17 -6.58
C LEU A 25 -8.63 12.48 -7.81
N ALA A 26 -8.00 12.67 -8.97
CA ALA A 26 -8.32 11.97 -10.22
C ALA A 26 -7.33 10.81 -10.46
N LEU A 27 -7.64 9.63 -9.93
CA LEU A 27 -6.72 8.49 -9.89
C LEU A 27 -6.98 7.50 -11.04
N THR A 28 -5.90 6.91 -11.56
CA THR A 28 -5.94 5.82 -12.54
C THR A 28 -5.23 4.60 -11.97
N LEU A 29 -5.94 3.48 -11.84
CA LEU A 29 -5.41 2.24 -11.28
C LEU A 29 -5.38 1.15 -12.36
N ALA A 30 -4.22 0.55 -12.56
CA ALA A 30 -4.11 -0.69 -13.31
C ALA A 30 -4.31 -1.87 -12.35
N ARG A 31 -5.36 -2.66 -12.59
CA ARG A 31 -5.62 -3.91 -11.85
C ARG A 31 -5.00 -5.08 -12.60
N HIS A 32 -4.02 -5.73 -11.97
CA HIS A 32 -3.43 -6.95 -12.51
C HIS A 32 -4.49 -8.08 -12.57
N PRO A 33 -4.46 -8.99 -13.54
CA PRO A 33 -5.43 -10.10 -13.63
C PRO A 33 -5.51 -10.98 -12.37
N SER A 34 -4.41 -11.14 -11.65
CA SER A 34 -4.36 -11.85 -10.36
C SER A 34 -4.73 -10.99 -9.15
N GLU A 35 -4.98 -9.69 -9.35
CA GLU A 35 -5.38 -8.80 -8.27
C GLU A 35 -6.91 -8.82 -8.10
N THR A 36 -7.35 -9.08 -6.87
CA THR A 36 -8.78 -9.04 -6.52
C THR A 36 -9.28 -7.60 -6.39
N LEU A 37 -10.60 -7.41 -6.47
CA LEU A 37 -11.19 -6.07 -6.33
C LEU A 37 -10.97 -5.51 -4.92
N GLU A 38 -11.03 -6.37 -3.90
CA GLU A 38 -10.80 -6.02 -2.50
C GLU A 38 -9.37 -5.51 -2.30
N ARG A 39 -8.38 -6.18 -2.91
CA ARG A 39 -7.00 -5.70 -2.86
C ARG A 39 -6.81 -4.36 -3.56
N MET A 40 -7.43 -4.19 -4.73
CA MET A 40 -7.41 -2.91 -5.45
C MET A 40 -8.04 -1.79 -4.61
N ALA A 41 -9.17 -2.08 -3.94
CA ALA A 41 -9.83 -1.14 -3.04
C ALA A 41 -8.96 -0.82 -1.82
N ALA A 42 -8.26 -1.80 -1.26
CA ALA A 42 -7.31 -1.58 -0.17
C ALA A 42 -6.13 -0.70 -0.61
N ARG A 43 -5.63 -0.85 -1.85
CA ARG A 43 -4.63 0.08 -2.41
C ARG A 43 -5.18 1.49 -2.57
N LEU A 44 -6.42 1.64 -3.05
CA LEU A 44 -7.07 2.94 -3.18
C LEU A 44 -7.22 3.61 -1.80
N LEU A 45 -7.68 2.87 -0.79
CA LEU A 45 -7.80 3.37 0.58
C LEU A 45 -6.43 3.75 1.15
N ALA A 46 -5.41 2.91 0.96
CA ALA A 46 -4.04 3.23 1.36
C ALA A 46 -3.50 4.49 0.67
N TYR A 47 -3.88 4.74 -0.60
CA TYR A 47 -3.57 6.00 -1.27
C TYR A 47 -4.20 7.17 -0.51
N CYS A 48 -5.51 7.13 -0.26
CA CYS A 48 -6.23 8.22 0.41
C CYS A 48 -5.67 8.52 1.81
N LEU A 49 -5.39 7.48 2.60
CA LEU A 49 -4.82 7.61 3.95
C LEU A 49 -3.43 8.25 3.97
N ASN A 50 -2.69 8.16 2.86
CA ASN A 50 -1.34 8.71 2.74
C ASN A 50 -1.24 9.82 1.71
N ALA A 51 -2.38 10.34 1.22
CA ALA A 51 -2.41 11.27 0.11
C ALA A 51 -1.49 12.46 0.40
N ASP A 52 -0.53 12.66 -0.49
CA ASP A 52 0.47 13.70 -0.40
C ASP A 52 1.18 13.82 -1.77
N ARG A 53 1.95 14.89 -1.94
CA ARG A 53 2.74 15.12 -3.14
C ARG A 53 3.78 14.01 -3.30
N GLY A 54 3.90 13.52 -4.54
CA GLY A 54 4.84 12.48 -4.91
C GLY A 54 4.37 11.05 -4.62
N LEU A 55 3.16 10.86 -4.09
CA LEU A 55 2.55 9.54 -3.90
C LEU A 55 1.99 8.99 -5.21
N GLU A 56 2.40 7.78 -5.57
CA GLU A 56 1.97 7.11 -6.80
C GLU A 56 1.75 5.60 -6.62
N PHE A 57 0.85 5.04 -7.44
CA PHE A 57 0.71 3.59 -7.59
C PHE A 57 1.86 3.04 -8.42
N THR A 58 2.33 1.84 -8.08
CA THR A 58 3.36 1.16 -8.86
C THR A 58 2.79 -0.08 -9.57
N ARG A 59 3.66 -0.88 -10.18
CA ARG A 59 3.29 -2.19 -10.75
C ARG A 59 2.97 -3.26 -9.69
N GLY A 60 3.30 -3.00 -8.41
CA GLY A 60 2.91 -3.81 -7.24
C GLY A 60 3.09 -5.31 -7.46
N LEU A 61 2.00 -6.07 -7.34
CA LEU A 61 1.93 -7.53 -7.58
C LEU A 61 2.61 -8.04 -8.87
N SER A 62 2.84 -7.17 -9.86
CA SER A 62 3.50 -7.55 -11.11
C SER A 62 5.03 -7.64 -10.98
N THR A 63 5.62 -7.19 -9.86
CA THR A 63 7.07 -7.15 -9.64
C THR A 63 7.43 -7.27 -8.16
N ALA A 64 8.52 -7.98 -7.86
CA ALA A 64 9.05 -8.04 -6.49
C ALA A 64 9.81 -6.76 -6.09
N GLU A 65 10.14 -5.89 -7.05
CA GLU A 65 11.02 -4.74 -6.85
C GLU A 65 10.33 -3.44 -6.44
N GLU A 66 9.01 -3.36 -6.59
CA GLU A 66 8.21 -2.16 -6.28
C GLU A 66 7.17 -2.47 -5.19
N PRO A 67 6.82 -1.49 -4.33
CA PRO A 67 5.71 -1.58 -3.38
C PRO A 67 4.35 -1.56 -4.07
N ASP A 68 3.24 -1.58 -3.35
CA ASP A 68 1.95 -1.23 -3.97
C ASP A 68 1.83 0.27 -4.28
N LEU A 69 2.34 1.09 -3.36
CA LEU A 69 2.47 2.53 -3.50
C LEU A 69 3.78 3.01 -2.91
N TRP A 70 4.28 4.11 -3.44
CA TRP A 70 5.38 4.83 -2.80
C TRP A 70 5.24 6.33 -2.95
N GLN A 71 5.90 7.04 -2.04
CA GLN A 71 6.06 8.47 -2.11
C GLN A 71 7.54 8.78 -2.37
N HIS A 72 7.80 9.60 -3.39
CA HIS A 72 9.13 10.15 -3.63
C HIS A 72 9.23 11.59 -3.16
N SER A 73 10.42 11.98 -2.70
CA SER A 73 10.78 13.37 -2.52
C SER A 73 11.01 14.08 -3.86
N ASP A 74 11.12 15.40 -3.82
CA ASP A 74 11.54 16.19 -4.98
C ASP A 74 12.99 15.85 -5.44
N SER A 75 13.79 15.19 -4.60
CA SER A 75 15.12 14.67 -4.94
C SER A 75 15.13 13.24 -5.49
N GLY A 76 13.96 12.59 -5.57
CA GLY A 76 13.81 11.22 -6.07
C GLY A 76 14.12 10.12 -5.03
N GLU A 77 14.31 10.48 -3.77
CA GLU A 77 14.45 9.49 -2.69
C GLU A 77 13.09 8.89 -2.33
N ILE A 78 13.05 7.61 -1.95
CA ILE A 78 11.81 6.97 -1.49
C ILE A 78 11.54 7.41 -0.05
N GLU A 79 10.61 8.35 0.12
CA GLU A 79 10.17 8.82 1.44
C GLU A 79 9.29 7.78 2.12
N HIS A 80 8.35 7.18 1.39
CA HIS A 80 7.41 6.20 1.95
C HIS A 80 7.23 5.01 1.02
N TRP A 81 7.39 3.81 1.58
CA TRP A 81 7.10 2.53 0.94
C TRP A 81 5.83 1.92 1.55
N ILE A 82 4.81 1.64 0.73
CA ILE A 82 3.51 1.16 1.21
C ILE A 82 3.17 -0.19 0.58
N GLU A 83 2.92 -1.18 1.43
CA GLU A 83 2.46 -2.52 1.06
C GLU A 83 1.01 -2.73 1.48
N VAL A 84 0.28 -3.51 0.68
CA VAL A 84 -1.10 -3.91 0.95
C VAL A 84 -1.20 -5.43 0.94
N GLY A 85 -1.72 -5.99 2.03
CA GLY A 85 -1.86 -7.43 2.24
C GLY A 85 -0.95 -7.96 3.35
N GLN A 86 -0.44 -9.18 3.17
CA GLN A 86 0.28 -9.94 4.20
C GLN A 86 1.72 -10.24 3.74
N PRO A 87 2.58 -9.23 3.56
CA PRO A 87 3.95 -9.43 3.09
C PRO A 87 4.78 -10.21 4.11
N GLU A 88 5.76 -10.95 3.60
CA GLU A 88 6.74 -11.65 4.44
C GLU A 88 7.81 -10.69 4.96
N GLU A 89 8.39 -11.04 6.10
CA GLU A 89 9.44 -10.25 6.76
C GLU A 89 10.62 -9.88 5.84
N PRO A 90 11.17 -10.78 4.99
CA PRO A 90 12.30 -10.43 4.13
C PRO A 90 11.99 -9.30 3.14
N ARG A 91 10.74 -9.22 2.65
CA ARG A 91 10.28 -8.13 1.77
C ARG A 91 10.25 -6.80 2.54
N LEU A 92 9.74 -6.82 3.76
CA LEU A 92 9.67 -5.63 4.61
C LEU A 92 11.05 -5.16 5.06
N ARG A 93 11.97 -6.07 5.37
CA ARG A 93 13.37 -5.74 5.66
C ARG A 93 14.04 -5.03 4.48
N LYS A 94 13.84 -5.52 3.26
CA LYS A 94 14.32 -4.87 2.03
C LYS A 94 13.71 -3.47 1.88
N ALA A 95 12.41 -3.31 2.13
CA ALA A 95 11.75 -2.02 2.09
C ALA A 95 12.33 -1.02 3.10
N CYS A 96 12.58 -1.44 4.34
CA CYS A 96 13.16 -0.60 5.40
C CYS A 96 14.59 -0.12 5.06
N GLY A 97 15.32 -0.88 4.23
CA GLY A 97 16.62 -0.48 3.71
C GLY A 97 16.58 0.49 2.53
N ARG A 98 15.40 0.69 1.91
CA ARG A 98 15.23 1.51 0.70
C ARG A 98 14.43 2.79 0.93
N ALA A 99 13.61 2.86 1.98
CA ALA A 99 12.70 3.97 2.24
C ALA A 99 12.88 4.57 3.63
N ARG A 100 12.49 5.85 3.79
CA ARG A 100 12.52 6.52 5.11
C ARG A 100 11.38 6.08 6.02
N ARG A 101 10.24 5.70 5.46
CA ARG A 101 9.08 5.15 6.16
C ARG A 101 8.56 3.92 5.42
N VAL A 102 8.10 2.91 6.16
CA VAL A 102 7.41 1.74 5.59
C VAL A 102 6.05 1.59 6.28
N SER A 103 4.99 1.35 5.51
CA SER A 103 3.68 1.02 6.05
C SER A 103 3.08 -0.20 5.39
N VAL A 104 2.42 -1.03 6.19
CA VAL A 104 1.68 -2.21 5.72
C VAL A 104 0.22 -2.02 6.09
N TYR A 105 -0.66 -2.08 5.10
CA TYR A 105 -2.10 -2.17 5.30
C TYR A 105 -2.54 -3.62 5.11
N ALA A 106 -2.57 -4.35 6.22
CA ALA A 106 -2.94 -5.75 6.26
C ALA A 106 -4.46 -5.91 6.22
N PHE A 107 -4.93 -6.86 5.41
CA PHE A 107 -6.35 -7.17 5.27
C PHE A 107 -6.53 -8.64 4.88
N GLY A 108 -7.77 -9.12 5.02
CA GLY A 108 -8.18 -10.49 4.68
C GLY A 108 -8.31 -11.41 5.89
N LYS A 109 -8.98 -12.55 5.67
CA LYS A 109 -9.37 -13.50 6.74
C LYS A 109 -8.20 -14.10 7.52
N SER A 110 -7.03 -14.22 6.88
CA SER A 110 -5.82 -14.78 7.49
C SER A 110 -4.96 -13.75 8.22
N THR A 111 -5.33 -12.47 8.28
CA THR A 111 -4.49 -11.40 8.86
C THR A 111 -4.10 -11.68 10.30
N ASP A 112 -5.04 -12.14 11.13
CA ASP A 112 -4.75 -12.48 12.53
C ASP A 112 -3.75 -13.63 12.64
N THR A 113 -3.88 -14.65 11.78
CA THR A 113 -2.94 -15.78 11.74
C THR A 113 -1.57 -15.32 11.25
N TRP A 114 -1.52 -14.50 10.19
CA TRP A 114 -0.28 -13.92 9.67
C TRP A 114 0.43 -13.09 10.74
N TRP A 115 -0.31 -12.25 11.48
CA TRP A 115 0.26 -11.43 12.55
C TRP A 115 0.75 -12.28 13.72
N LYS A 116 0.02 -13.32 14.13
CA LYS A 116 0.48 -14.25 15.17
C LYS A 116 1.79 -14.95 14.80
N LEU A 117 1.97 -15.31 13.54
CA LEU A 117 3.17 -16.03 13.07
C LEU A 117 4.36 -15.10 12.81
N ASN A 118 4.13 -13.89 12.33
CA ASN A 118 5.20 -13.01 11.81
C ASN A 118 5.36 -11.71 12.60
N GLY A 119 4.40 -11.35 13.45
CA GLY A 119 4.31 -10.02 14.08
C GLY A 119 5.49 -9.68 14.98
N GLU A 120 6.12 -10.66 15.62
CA GLU A 120 7.34 -10.43 16.41
C GLU A 120 8.51 -10.00 15.52
N ALA A 121 8.77 -10.77 14.45
CA ALA A 121 9.86 -10.49 13.52
C ALA A 121 9.62 -9.20 12.72
N ILE A 122 8.37 -8.98 12.29
CA ILE A 122 7.95 -7.76 11.57
C ILE A 122 8.01 -6.54 12.49
N GLY A 123 7.51 -6.65 13.73
CA GLY A 123 7.51 -5.56 14.70
C GLY A 123 8.90 -5.11 15.16
N ALA A 124 9.91 -5.97 15.00
CA ALA A 124 11.31 -5.62 15.26
C ALA A 124 11.96 -4.77 14.15
N LEU A 125 11.32 -4.61 12.99
CA LEU A 125 11.86 -3.82 11.88
C LEU A 125 11.75 -2.32 12.14
N PRO A 126 12.82 -1.55 11.88
CA PRO A 126 12.79 -0.11 12.10
C PRO A 126 11.93 0.59 11.06
N ARG A 127 11.29 1.71 11.44
CA ARG A 127 10.52 2.59 10.54
C ARG A 127 9.30 1.94 9.88
N LEU A 128 8.87 0.79 10.39
CA LEU A 128 7.70 0.06 9.92
C LEU A 128 6.49 0.32 10.83
N ALA A 129 5.36 0.67 10.22
CA ALA A 129 4.06 0.68 10.86
C ALA A 129 3.12 -0.32 10.16
N VAL A 130 2.36 -1.08 10.94
CA VAL A 130 1.38 -2.05 10.42
C VAL A 130 -0.02 -1.66 10.88
N TRP A 131 -0.94 -1.57 9.93
CA TRP A 131 -2.34 -1.26 10.14
C TRP A 131 -3.17 -2.47 9.73
N HIS A 132 -4.15 -2.84 10.55
CA HIS A 132 -5.14 -3.84 10.17
C HIS A 132 -6.39 -3.14 9.67
N LEU A 133 -6.74 -3.37 8.41
CA LEU A 133 -8.02 -2.95 7.86
C LEU A 133 -9.08 -3.99 8.25
N PRO A 134 -10.07 -3.64 9.10
CA PRO A 134 -11.10 -4.57 9.55
C PRO A 134 -12.11 -4.80 8.42
N TRP A 135 -11.70 -5.58 7.43
CA TRP A 135 -12.47 -5.81 6.21
C TRP A 135 -13.41 -7.00 6.41
N SER A 136 -14.39 -6.86 7.31
CA SER A 136 -15.43 -7.88 7.55
C SER A 136 -16.61 -7.81 6.59
N GLU A 137 -16.73 -6.75 5.79
CA GLU A 137 -17.96 -6.41 5.04
C GLU A 137 -17.75 -6.09 3.55
N VAL A 138 -17.02 -6.91 2.80
CA VAL A 138 -17.14 -6.96 1.32
C VAL A 138 -17.08 -8.41 0.85
#